data_AF-A0A8H7Q5R7-F1
#
_entry.id   AF-A0A8H7Q5R7-F1
#
_cell.length_a   1.000
_cell.length_b   1.000
_cell.length_c   1.000
_cell.angle_alpha   90.00
_cell.angle_beta   90.00
_cell.angle_gamma   90.00
#
_symmetry.space_group_name_H-M   'P 1'
#
loop_
_entity.id
_entity.type
_entity.pdbx_description
1 polymer ?
#
loop_
_entity_poly.entity_id
_entity_poly.type
_entity_poly.pdbx_seq_one_letter_code
_entity_poly.pdbx_strand_id
1 'polypeptide(L)'
;IFGATTGSSLAVLRNASVKQYATSTAVNCGLFSVTFFSVREAFLAFQRSKNPQFGLKDSQTQDADALFSSAMAGATTGGLLSAVARGPRGLIPGFFMFGAFCTTGQLLYTAGYRWRQNIILRAQENDPKPMESPIQVSTSLQRNINIPAHSTVYDDDENFKRDTAQDREWRKNEDKKSLWDWFEVPKWSPIRKLTDEEYKAILDAKLRELEAEMEDIDREMGTTSK
;
A
#
# COMPACT_ATOMS: atom_id res chain seq x y z
N ILE A 1 0.44 13.80 19.11
CA ILE A 1 1.64 14.68 19.05
C ILE A 1 1.41 15.81 18.05
N PHE A 2 1.23 15.52 16.75
CA PHE A 2 0.98 16.55 15.73
C PHE A 2 -0.10 17.59 16.10
N GLY A 3 -1.28 17.16 16.58
CA GLY A 3 -2.33 18.10 16.99
C GLY A 3 -1.93 19.06 18.12
N ALA A 4 -1.10 18.61 19.07
CA ALA A 4 -0.58 19.47 20.14
C ALA A 4 0.44 20.49 19.61
N THR A 5 1.32 20.06 18.71
CA THR A 5 2.34 20.92 18.08
C THR A 5 1.71 21.99 17.18
N THR A 6 0.71 21.62 16.38
CA THR A 6 -0.02 22.60 15.56
C THR A 6 -0.83 23.55 16.44
N GLY A 7 -1.47 23.03 17.50
CA GLY A 7 -2.20 23.85 18.48
C GLY A 7 -1.32 24.83 19.25
N SER A 8 -0.12 24.42 19.66
CA SER A 8 0.84 25.31 20.32
C SER A 8 1.36 26.39 19.37
N SER A 9 1.67 26.03 18.12
CA SER A 9 2.12 26.97 17.09
C SER A 9 1.04 28.03 16.80
N LEU A 10 -0.22 27.62 16.64
CA LEU A 10 -1.36 28.54 16.47
C LEU A 10 -1.58 29.45 17.67
N ALA A 11 -1.33 28.96 18.88
CA ALA A 11 -1.48 29.75 20.11
C ALA A 11 -0.47 30.90 20.19
N VAL A 12 0.78 30.65 19.79
CA VAL A 12 1.83 31.70 19.72
C VAL A 12 1.44 32.76 18.69
N LEU A 13 0.96 32.35 17.52
CA LEU A 13 0.52 33.27 16.46
C LEU A 13 -0.71 34.11 16.84
N ARG A 14 -1.60 33.56 17.68
CA ARG A 14 -2.81 34.25 18.14
C ARG A 14 -2.66 34.95 19.49
N ASN A 15 -1.45 34.98 20.06
CA ASN A 15 -1.17 35.50 21.39
C ASN A 15 -2.16 34.96 22.46
N ALA A 16 -2.45 33.67 22.38
CA ALA A 16 -3.42 32.98 23.23
C ALA A 16 -2.73 31.98 24.17
N SER A 17 -3.49 31.41 25.10
CA SER A 17 -2.98 30.43 26.07
C SER A 17 -2.54 29.13 25.39
N VAL A 18 -1.23 28.94 25.25
CA VAL A 18 -0.60 27.77 24.61
C VAL A 18 -1.13 26.45 25.18
N LYS A 19 -1.27 26.37 26.51
CA LYS A 19 -1.74 25.15 27.18
C LYS A 19 -3.14 24.75 26.73
N GLN A 20 -4.09 25.68 26.64
CA GLN A 20 -5.48 25.37 26.29
C GLN A 20 -5.63 25.06 24.79
N TYR A 21 -4.94 25.80 23.92
CA TYR A 21 -4.97 25.54 22.48
C TYR A 21 -4.30 24.23 22.11
N ALA A 22 -3.16 23.90 22.73
CA ALA A 22 -2.48 22.62 22.52
C ALA A 22 -3.33 21.44 22.99
N THR A 23 -3.91 21.49 24.19
CA THR A 23 -4.76 20.40 24.70
C THR A 23 -6.05 20.26 23.90
N SER A 24 -6.75 21.35 23.60
CA SER A 24 -7.98 21.32 22.80
C SER A 24 -7.74 20.78 21.39
N THR A 25 -6.71 21.26 20.70
CA THR A 25 -6.38 20.79 19.35
C THR A 25 -5.95 19.33 19.37
N ALA A 26 -5.20 18.90 20.41
CA ALA A 26 -4.83 17.51 20.58
C ALA A 26 -6.05 16.60 20.80
N VAL A 27 -7.00 17.00 21.64
CA VAL A 27 -8.23 16.24 21.90
C VAL A 27 -9.12 16.18 20.66
N ASN A 28 -9.34 17.31 19.97
CA ASN A 28 -10.14 17.35 18.74
C ASN A 28 -9.52 16.48 17.64
N CYS A 29 -8.19 16.56 17.47
CA CYS A 29 -7.45 15.73 16.51
C CYS A 29 -7.50 14.24 16.88
N GLY A 30 -7.39 13.93 18.18
CA GLY A 30 -7.49 12.56 18.70
C GLY A 30 -8.86 11.96 18.47
N LEU A 31 -9.93 12.68 18.81
CA LEU A 31 -11.31 12.25 18.57
C LEU A 31 -11.56 12.01 17.07
N PHE A 32 -11.14 12.94 16.21
CA PHE A 32 -11.23 12.77 14.76
C PHE A 32 -10.50 11.50 14.31
N SER A 33 -9.27 11.28 14.79
CA SER A 33 -8.45 10.12 14.39
C SER A 33 -9.09 8.80 14.81
N VAL A 34 -9.54 8.71 16.06
CA VAL A 34 -10.19 7.50 16.60
C VAL A 34 -11.46 7.19 15.81
N THR A 35 -12.35 8.17 15.63
CA THR A 35 -13.59 7.95 14.87
C THR A 35 -13.30 7.55 13.43
N PHE A 36 -12.34 8.19 12.77
CA PHE A 36 -11.97 7.88 11.40
C PHE A 36 -11.48 6.44 11.25
N PHE A 37 -10.50 6.02 12.06
CA PHE A 37 -9.94 4.67 11.96
C PHE A 37 -10.97 3.60 12.31
N SER A 38 -11.78 3.80 13.36
CA SER A 38 -12.83 2.84 13.74
C SER A 38 -13.87 2.67 12.63
N VAL A 39 -14.34 3.77 12.04
CA VAL A 39 -15.33 3.69 10.94
C VAL A 39 -14.72 3.05 9.70
N ARG A 40 -13.48 3.42 9.35
CA ARG A 40 -12.77 2.85 8.20
C ARG A 40 -12.57 1.35 8.34
N GLU A 41 -12.14 0.89 9.51
CA GLU A 41 -11.92 -0.52 9.81
C GLU A 41 -13.23 -1.31 9.74
N ALA A 42 -14.34 -0.75 10.25
CA ALA A 42 -15.65 -1.37 10.12
C ALA A 42 -16.08 -1.57 8.66
N PHE A 43 -15.87 -0.57 7.80
CA PHE A 43 -16.16 -0.70 6.35
C PHE A 43 -15.27 -1.74 5.67
N LEU A 44 -13.97 -1.76 5.97
CA LEU A 44 -13.05 -2.75 5.43
C LEU A 44 -13.39 -4.17 5.89
N ALA A 45 -13.73 -4.35 7.17
CA ALA A 45 -14.17 -5.64 7.71
C ALA A 45 -15.47 -6.12 7.05
N PHE A 46 -16.41 -5.20 6.83
CA PHE A 46 -17.65 -5.51 6.12
C PHE A 46 -17.41 -5.94 4.68
N GLN A 47 -16.53 -5.25 3.94
CA GLN A 47 -16.17 -5.62 2.57
C GLN A 47 -15.47 -6.97 2.49
N ARG A 48 -14.47 -7.22 3.35
CA ARG A 48 -13.78 -8.52 3.43
C ARG A 48 -14.71 -9.68 3.73
N SER A 49 -15.75 -9.47 4.55
CA SER A 49 -16.77 -10.49 4.80
C SER A 49 -17.61 -10.82 3.56
N LYS A 50 -17.66 -9.94 2.54
CA LYS A 50 -18.42 -10.12 1.30
C LYS A 50 -17.57 -10.65 0.15
N ASN A 51 -16.27 -10.36 0.13
CA ASN A 51 -15.30 -10.87 -0.85
C ASN A 51 -15.36 -12.39 -1.12
N PRO A 52 -15.48 -13.28 -0.12
CA PRO A 52 -15.54 -14.73 -0.38
C PRO A 52 -16.79 -15.16 -1.13
N GLN A 53 -17.88 -14.36 -1.13
CA GLN A 53 -19.09 -14.71 -1.87
C GLN A 53 -18.99 -14.46 -3.37
N PHE A 54 -18.07 -13.58 -3.79
CA PHE A 54 -17.88 -13.24 -5.20
C PHE A 54 -16.65 -13.94 -5.82
N GLY A 55 -15.86 -14.67 -5.03
CA GLY A 55 -14.64 -15.32 -5.50
C GLY A 55 -13.51 -14.33 -5.85
N LEU A 56 -13.60 -13.07 -5.39
CA LEU A 56 -12.58 -12.06 -5.65
C LEU A 56 -11.38 -12.26 -4.71
N LYS A 57 -10.19 -12.18 -5.28
CA LYS A 57 -8.93 -12.16 -4.53
C LYS A 57 -8.75 -10.79 -3.87
N ASP A 58 -8.42 -10.75 -2.59
CA ASP A 58 -8.25 -9.51 -1.81
C ASP A 58 -7.28 -8.51 -2.47
N SER A 59 -6.28 -8.99 -3.22
CA SER A 59 -5.33 -8.13 -3.93
C SER A 59 -5.96 -7.28 -5.05
N GLN A 60 -7.05 -7.75 -5.66
CA GLN A 60 -7.70 -7.08 -6.78
C GLN A 60 -8.63 -5.95 -6.30
N THR A 61 -9.29 -6.12 -5.15
CA THR A 61 -10.20 -5.10 -4.61
C THR A 61 -9.54 -4.16 -3.62
N GLN A 62 -8.34 -4.49 -3.13
CA GLN A 62 -7.65 -3.77 -2.05
C GLN A 62 -7.59 -2.25 -2.25
N ASP A 63 -7.24 -1.78 -3.44
CA ASP A 63 -7.12 -0.34 -3.73
C ASP A 63 -8.48 0.37 -3.72
N ALA A 64 -9.50 -0.26 -4.31
CA ALA A 64 -10.86 0.28 -4.37
C ALA A 64 -11.54 0.25 -2.99
N ASP A 65 -11.38 -0.83 -2.24
CA ASP A 65 -11.87 -1.01 -0.87
C ASP A 65 -11.23 0.01 0.07
N ALA A 66 -9.92 0.23 -0.05
CA ALA A 66 -9.19 1.23 0.71
C ALA A 66 -9.65 2.66 0.36
N LEU A 67 -9.94 2.95 -0.90
CA LEU A 67 -10.44 4.26 -1.34
C LEU A 67 -11.87 4.52 -0.87
N PHE A 68 -12.77 3.56 -1.05
CA PHE A 68 -14.16 3.69 -0.62
C PHE A 68 -14.27 3.79 0.90
N SER A 69 -13.57 2.93 1.64
CA SER A 69 -13.58 2.95 3.11
C SER A 69 -13.01 4.26 3.67
N SER A 70 -11.90 4.76 3.12
CA SER A 70 -11.33 6.06 3.51
C SER A 70 -12.28 7.22 3.19
N ALA A 71 -12.92 7.20 2.02
CA ALA A 71 -13.87 8.24 1.62
C ALA A 71 -15.12 8.25 2.53
N MET A 72 -15.74 7.09 2.74
CA MET A 72 -16.92 6.94 3.59
C MET A 72 -16.61 7.21 5.05
N ALA A 73 -15.47 6.75 5.57
CA ALA A 73 -15.05 7.06 6.93
C ALA A 73 -14.81 8.56 7.10
N GLY A 74 -14.06 9.19 6.19
CA GLY A 74 -13.83 10.63 6.19
C GLY A 74 -15.13 11.41 6.14
N ALA A 75 -16.04 11.03 5.24
CA ALA A 75 -17.33 11.68 5.10
C ALA A 75 -18.21 11.50 6.34
N THR A 76 -18.30 10.29 6.89
CA THR A 76 -19.14 10.03 8.07
C THR A 76 -18.58 10.73 9.31
N THR A 77 -17.27 10.62 9.55
CA THR A 77 -16.58 11.30 10.67
C THR A 77 -16.66 12.81 10.52
N GLY A 78 -16.41 13.34 9.33
CA GLY A 78 -16.46 14.77 9.03
C GLY A 78 -17.85 15.36 9.15
N GLY A 79 -18.88 14.64 8.67
CA GLY A 79 -20.28 15.03 8.81
C GLY A 79 -20.72 15.02 10.28
N LEU A 80 -20.42 13.95 11.01
CA LEU A 80 -20.78 13.82 12.43
C LEU A 80 -20.10 14.88 13.30
N LEU A 81 -18.77 15.02 13.20
CA LEU A 81 -18.04 16.00 14.01
C LEU A 81 -18.35 17.44 13.62
N SER A 82 -18.62 17.71 12.34
CA SER A 82 -19.08 19.04 11.91
C SER A 82 -20.49 19.34 12.42
N ALA A 83 -21.35 18.34 12.52
CA ALA A 83 -22.67 18.48 13.12
C ALA A 83 -22.58 18.79 14.62
N VAL A 84 -21.69 18.12 15.35
CA VAL A 84 -21.47 18.35 16.78
C VAL A 84 -20.85 19.74 17.03
N ALA A 85 -19.86 20.15 16.22
CA ALA A 85 -19.14 21.40 16.44
C ALA A 85 -19.87 22.66 15.92
N ARG A 86 -20.62 22.55 14.81
CA ARG A 86 -21.23 23.70 14.11
C ARG A 86 -22.76 23.56 13.96
N GLY A 87 -23.36 22.53 14.55
CA GLY A 87 -24.79 22.25 14.47
C GLY A 87 -25.21 21.45 13.22
N PRO A 88 -26.49 21.07 13.10
CA PRO A 88 -26.97 20.11 12.09
C PRO A 88 -26.78 20.58 10.65
N ARG A 89 -26.74 21.90 10.40
CA ARG A 89 -26.44 22.47 9.07
C ARG A 89 -25.01 22.21 8.62
N GLY A 90 -24.10 21.89 9.54
CA GLY A 90 -22.71 21.55 9.27
C GLY A 90 -22.48 20.10 8.80
N LEU A 91 -23.48 19.22 8.90
CA LEU A 91 -23.35 17.80 8.58
C LEU A 91 -23.03 17.58 7.10
N ILE A 92 -23.86 18.12 6.22
CA ILE A 92 -23.75 17.96 4.76
C ILE A 92 -22.40 18.49 4.24
N PRO A 93 -22.00 19.76 4.51
CA PRO A 93 -20.72 20.25 4.01
C PRO A 93 -19.53 19.49 4.63
N GLY A 94 -19.63 19.08 5.90
CA GLY A 94 -18.60 18.27 6.56
C GLY A 94 -18.44 16.89 5.90
N PHE A 95 -19.54 16.27 5.49
CA PHE A 95 -19.54 14.97 4.80
C PHE A 95 -18.77 15.04 3.48
N PHE A 96 -19.10 15.99 2.62
CA PHE A 96 -18.44 16.10 1.33
C PHE A 96 -17.00 16.58 1.42
N MET A 97 -16.70 17.57 2.28
CA MET A 97 -15.34 18.12 2.41
C MET A 97 -14.35 17.08 2.93
N PHE A 98 -14.69 16.37 4.01
CA PHE A 98 -13.79 15.36 4.55
C PHE A 98 -13.74 14.10 3.69
N GLY A 99 -14.84 13.72 3.04
CA GLY A 99 -14.84 12.64 2.04
C GLY A 99 -13.86 12.94 0.91
N ALA A 100 -13.96 14.12 0.29
CA ALA A 100 -13.07 14.55 -0.79
C ALA A 100 -11.60 14.65 -0.33
N PHE A 101 -11.34 15.18 0.87
CA PHE A 101 -10.00 15.25 1.43
C PHE A 101 -9.38 13.86 1.60
N CYS A 102 -10.14 12.90 2.16
CA CYS A 102 -9.67 11.53 2.34
C CYS A 102 -9.50 10.78 1.02
N THR A 103 -10.39 10.98 0.03
CA THR A 103 -10.22 10.42 -1.31
C THR A 103 -8.94 10.94 -1.96
N THR A 104 -8.71 12.25 -1.90
CA THR A 104 -7.49 12.86 -2.44
C THR A 104 -6.24 12.32 -1.75
N GLY A 105 -6.26 12.20 -0.42
CA GLY A 105 -5.17 11.60 0.35
C GLY A 105 -4.88 10.15 -0.05
N GLN A 106 -5.93 9.34 -0.26
CA GLN A 106 -5.77 7.95 -0.68
C GLN A 106 -5.19 7.86 -2.10
N LEU A 107 -5.62 8.72 -3.04
CA LEU A 107 -5.06 8.77 -4.39
C LEU A 107 -3.57 9.11 -4.39
N LEU A 108 -3.16 10.08 -3.57
CA LEU A 108 -1.75 10.44 -3.41
C LEU A 108 -0.93 9.28 -2.82
N TYR A 109 -1.47 8.58 -1.82
CA TYR A 109 -0.83 7.41 -1.24
C TYR A 109 -0.65 6.28 -2.26
N THR A 110 -1.71 5.92 -2.99
CA THR A 110 -1.68 4.88 -4.02
C THR A 110 -0.73 5.27 -5.16
N ALA A 111 -0.74 6.53 -5.61
CA ALA A 111 0.19 7.03 -6.62
C ALA A 111 1.65 6.93 -6.16
N GLY A 112 1.94 7.33 -4.91
CA GLY A 112 3.29 7.22 -4.33
C GLY A 112 3.75 5.77 -4.17
N TYR A 113 2.85 4.87 -3.75
CA TYR A 113 3.14 3.44 -3.63
C TYR A 113 3.44 2.81 -4.99
N ARG A 114 2.60 3.07 -6.01
CA ARG A 114 2.81 2.60 -7.39
C ARG A 114 4.09 3.18 -7.99
N TRP A 115 4.37 4.45 -7.73
CA TRP A 115 5.62 5.08 -8.16
C TRP A 115 6.83 4.35 -7.59
N ARG A 116 6.84 4.00 -6.30
CA ARG A 116 7.89 3.20 -5.68
C ARG A 116 8.03 1.81 -6.31
N GLN A 117 6.92 1.13 -6.58
CA GLN A 117 6.92 -0.19 -7.23
C GLN A 117 7.51 -0.12 -8.65
N ASN A 118 7.13 0.90 -9.42
CA ASN A 118 7.65 1.11 -10.78
C ASN A 118 9.16 1.37 -10.79
N ILE A 119 9.71 2.03 -9.77
CA ILE A 119 11.16 2.20 -9.65
C ILE A 119 11.85 0.84 -9.46
N ILE A 120 11.29 -0.05 -8.63
CA ILE A 120 11.86 -1.39 -8.38
C ILE A 120 11.77 -2.24 -9.65
N LEU A 121 10.62 -2.24 -10.34
CA LEU A 121 10.45 -2.98 -11.59
C LEU A 121 11.42 -2.51 -12.67
N ARG A 122 11.63 -1.20 -12.80
CA ARG A 122 12.61 -0.62 -13.73
C ARG A 122 14.05 -0.92 -13.32
N ALA A 123 14.35 -1.03 -12.02
CA ALA A 123 15.67 -1.45 -11.57
C ALA A 123 15.96 -2.90 -11.98
N GLN A 124 14.99 -3.81 -11.83
CA GLN A 124 15.12 -5.20 -12.25
C GLN A 124 15.14 -5.39 -13.78
N GLU A 125 14.50 -4.51 -14.55
CA GLU A 125 14.54 -4.53 -16.02
C GLU A 125 15.89 -4.07 -16.58
N ASN A 126 16.58 -3.14 -15.90
CA ASN A 126 17.87 -2.60 -16.35
C ASN A 126 19.08 -3.43 -15.91
N ASP A 127 18.91 -4.37 -14.98
CA ASP A 127 19.89 -5.43 -14.82
C ASP A 127 19.89 -6.29 -16.08
N PRO A 128 21.02 -6.43 -16.82
CA PRO A 128 21.10 -7.47 -17.83
C PRO A 128 20.81 -8.77 -17.11
N LYS A 129 19.68 -9.43 -17.46
CA LYS A 129 19.37 -10.77 -16.97
C LYS A 129 20.68 -11.55 -17.05
N PRO A 130 21.23 -12.07 -15.93
CA PRO A 130 22.25 -13.09 -16.04
C PRO A 130 21.65 -14.10 -17.01
N MET A 131 22.36 -14.38 -18.12
CA MET A 131 21.97 -15.47 -19.02
C MET A 131 21.46 -16.59 -18.13
N GLU A 132 20.18 -16.93 -18.31
CA GLU A 132 19.54 -17.98 -17.56
C GLU A 132 20.50 -19.16 -17.55
N SER A 133 21.22 -19.38 -16.44
CA SER A 133 21.59 -20.74 -16.11
C SER A 133 20.23 -21.37 -15.93
N PRO A 134 19.82 -22.32 -16.79
CA PRO A 134 18.56 -23.00 -16.58
C PRO A 134 18.65 -23.52 -15.16
N ILE A 135 17.83 -22.96 -14.27
CA ILE A 135 17.57 -23.58 -12.98
C ILE A 135 17.02 -24.93 -13.42
N GLN A 136 17.85 -25.95 -13.35
CA GLN A 136 17.41 -27.33 -13.44
C GLN A 136 16.59 -27.52 -12.18
N VAL A 137 15.33 -27.12 -12.26
CA VAL A 137 14.30 -27.59 -11.35
C VAL A 137 14.42 -29.09 -11.43
N SER A 138 14.96 -29.67 -10.37
CA SER A 138 15.23 -31.10 -10.24
C SER A 138 14.01 -31.83 -10.76
N THR A 139 14.21 -32.60 -11.84
CA THR A 139 13.19 -33.36 -12.57
C THR A 139 12.43 -34.38 -11.69
N SER A 140 12.68 -34.40 -10.38
CA SER A 140 12.01 -35.23 -9.38
C SER A 140 10.67 -34.67 -8.86
N LEU A 141 10.34 -33.38 -9.05
CA LEU A 141 9.02 -32.84 -8.69
C LEU A 141 8.06 -32.62 -9.87
N GLN A 142 8.48 -32.94 -11.09
CA GLN A 142 7.67 -32.79 -12.31
C GLN A 142 6.70 -33.96 -12.56
N ARG A 143 6.47 -34.82 -11.57
CA ARG A 143 5.52 -35.93 -11.70
C ARG A 143 4.22 -35.56 -10.99
N ASN A 144 3.29 -35.02 -11.79
CA ASN A 144 1.86 -34.91 -11.53
C ASN A 144 1.35 -33.63 -10.84
N ILE A 145 1.22 -32.55 -11.62
CA ILE A 145 0.08 -31.64 -11.42
C ILE A 145 -0.49 -31.31 -12.80
N ASN A 146 -1.59 -31.95 -13.15
CA ASN A 146 -2.45 -31.53 -14.26
C ASN A 146 -3.17 -30.24 -13.82
N ILE A 147 -2.51 -29.09 -13.93
CA ILE A 147 -3.12 -27.78 -13.67
C ILE A 147 -3.84 -27.37 -14.96
N PRO A 148 -5.19 -27.32 -15.00
CA PRO A 148 -5.88 -26.77 -16.16
C PRO A 148 -5.49 -25.29 -16.30
N ALA A 149 -5.28 -24.85 -17.55
CA ALA A 149 -5.03 -23.45 -17.84
C ALA A 149 -6.18 -22.60 -17.26
N HIS A 150 -5.85 -21.74 -16.30
CA HIS A 150 -6.79 -20.77 -15.74
C HIS A 150 -6.96 -19.67 -16.79
N SER A 151 -8.11 -19.65 -17.45
CA SER A 151 -8.62 -18.48 -18.15
C SER A 151 -9.34 -17.60 -17.13
N THR A 152 -8.99 -16.33 -17.07
CA THR A 152 -9.79 -15.32 -16.37
C THR A 152 -10.95 -14.89 -17.26
N VAL A 153 -12.06 -14.47 -16.66
CA VAL A 153 -13.23 -13.90 -17.37
C VAL A 153 -12.87 -12.66 -18.19
N TYR A 154 -11.69 -12.07 -17.97
CA TYR A 154 -11.20 -10.88 -18.68
C TYR A 154 -10.31 -11.18 -19.89
N ASP A 155 -9.89 -12.44 -20.10
CA ASP A 155 -9.00 -12.78 -21.22
C ASP A 155 -9.67 -12.62 -22.60
N ASP A 156 -11.01 -12.58 -22.63
CA ASP A 156 -11.84 -12.42 -23.83
C ASP A 156 -12.41 -10.99 -24.03
N ASP A 157 -12.12 -10.02 -23.16
CA ASP A 157 -12.67 -8.65 -23.30
C ASP A 157 -11.82 -7.78 -24.23
N GLU A 158 -12.36 -7.45 -25.42
CA GLU A 158 -11.72 -6.58 -26.40
C GLU A 158 -11.47 -5.15 -25.92
N ASN A 159 -12.24 -4.63 -24.95
CA ASN A 159 -12.02 -3.26 -24.46
C ASN A 159 -10.75 -3.13 -23.62
N PHE A 160 -10.37 -4.18 -22.89
CA PHE A 160 -9.12 -4.20 -22.10
C PHE A 160 -7.86 -4.11 -23.00
N LYS A 161 -7.94 -4.64 -24.22
CA LYS A 161 -6.87 -4.51 -25.23
C LYS A 161 -6.77 -3.11 -25.85
N ARG A 162 -7.85 -2.33 -25.85
CA ARG A 162 -7.86 -0.95 -26.36
C ARG A 162 -7.23 0.05 -25.39
N ASP A 163 -7.52 -0.11 -24.09
CA ASP A 163 -6.95 0.77 -23.04
C ASP A 163 -5.41 0.68 -23.03
N THR A 164 -4.86 -0.54 -23.08
CA THR A 164 -3.41 -0.75 -23.15
C THR A 164 -2.73 -0.23 -24.43
N ALA A 165 -3.50 0.03 -25.50
CA ALA A 165 -2.99 0.65 -26.73
C ALA A 165 -2.97 2.19 -26.64
N GLN A 166 -4.01 2.81 -26.07
CA GLN A 166 -4.05 4.26 -25.82
C GLN A 166 -3.06 4.71 -24.73
N ASP A 167 -2.85 3.88 -23.71
CA ASP A 167 -1.87 4.12 -22.63
C ASP A 167 -0.41 4.16 -23.14
N ARG A 168 -0.14 3.45 -24.26
CA ARG A 168 1.16 3.45 -24.92
C ARG A 168 1.45 4.73 -25.68
N GLU A 169 0.44 5.40 -26.23
CA GLU A 169 0.62 6.70 -26.91
C GLU A 169 0.82 7.84 -25.91
N TRP A 170 0.08 7.85 -24.79
CA TRP A 170 0.25 8.87 -23.73
C TRP A 170 1.63 8.83 -23.07
N ARG A 171 2.26 7.65 -22.95
CA ARG A 171 3.61 7.48 -22.36
C ARG A 171 4.75 8.06 -23.19
N LYS A 172 4.55 8.38 -24.47
CA LYS A 172 5.63 8.83 -25.37
C LYS A 172 5.94 10.32 -25.29
N ASN A 173 5.08 11.11 -24.61
CA ASN A 173 5.20 12.58 -24.52
C ASN A 173 5.56 13.11 -23.12
N GLU A 174 5.82 12.24 -22.14
CA GLU A 174 6.20 12.65 -20.76
C GLU A 174 7.70 12.53 -20.49
N ASP A 175 8.53 12.90 -21.47
CA ASP A 175 9.97 13.18 -21.30
C ASP A 175 10.21 14.50 -20.55
N LYS A 176 9.53 14.68 -19.42
CA LYS A 176 9.85 15.72 -18.43
C LYS A 176 10.72 15.07 -17.37
N LYS A 177 11.99 15.50 -17.37
CA LYS A 177 13.01 15.22 -16.35
C LYS A 177 12.36 15.09 -14.97
N SER A 178 12.51 13.90 -14.40
CA SER A 178 11.86 13.46 -13.17
C SER A 178 12.14 14.45 -12.04
N LEU A 179 11.08 14.97 -11.42
CA LEU A 179 11.12 15.81 -10.20
C LEU A 179 11.90 15.17 -9.04
N TRP A 180 12.22 13.88 -9.15
CA TRP A 180 12.93 13.07 -8.15
C TRP A 180 14.46 13.11 -8.29
N ASP A 181 15.02 13.58 -9.41
CA ASP A 181 16.47 13.81 -9.51
C ASP A 181 16.93 14.94 -8.57
N TRP A 182 15.99 15.78 -8.12
CA TRP A 182 16.24 16.85 -7.14
C TRP A 182 16.06 16.41 -5.68
N PHE A 183 15.38 15.27 -5.43
CA PHE A 183 15.16 14.72 -4.08
C PHE A 183 16.15 13.59 -3.81
N GLU A 184 17.42 13.93 -3.60
CA GLU A 184 18.40 13.00 -3.02
C GLU A 184 18.00 12.66 -1.59
N VAL A 185 17.70 11.38 -1.34
CA VAL A 185 17.24 10.91 -0.04
C VAL A 185 18.39 11.02 0.98
N PRO A 186 18.25 11.81 2.06
CA PRO A 186 19.31 11.96 3.07
C PRO A 186 19.65 10.62 3.75
N LYS A 187 20.90 10.45 4.18
CA LYS A 187 21.40 9.23 4.86
C LYS A 187 20.65 8.84 6.14
N TRP A 188 19.82 9.73 6.69
CA TRP A 188 18.96 9.47 7.85
C TRP A 188 17.58 8.89 7.50
N SER A 189 17.30 8.69 6.21
CA SER A 189 16.09 8.00 5.75
C SER A 189 16.15 6.51 6.12
N PRO A 190 15.14 5.96 6.82
CA PRO A 190 15.04 4.52 7.11
C PRO A 190 14.82 3.66 5.84
N ILE A 191 14.68 4.29 4.67
CA ILE A 191 14.59 3.63 3.37
C ILE A 191 15.94 3.82 2.67
N ARG A 192 16.74 2.74 2.59
CA ARG A 192 18.02 2.68 1.88
C ARG A 192 17.86 1.85 0.62
N LYS A 193 18.48 2.29 -0.49
CA LYS A 193 18.63 1.44 -1.68
C LYS A 193 19.66 0.35 -1.34
N LEU A 194 19.23 -0.91 -1.35
CA LEU A 194 20.11 -2.07 -1.22
C LEU A 194 20.90 -2.19 -2.51
N THR A 195 22.22 -2.33 -2.42
CA THR A 195 23.07 -2.54 -3.60
C THR A 195 22.99 -4.00 -4.07
N ASP A 196 23.24 -4.25 -5.35
CA ASP A 196 23.07 -5.60 -5.94
C ASP A 196 23.98 -6.64 -5.28
N GLU A 197 25.12 -6.21 -4.74
CA GLU A 197 26.05 -7.04 -3.97
C GLU A 197 25.47 -7.44 -2.59
N GLU A 198 24.85 -6.49 -1.89
CA GLU A 198 24.18 -6.75 -0.61
C GLU A 198 22.96 -7.66 -0.79
N TYR A 199 22.22 -7.52 -1.89
CA TYR A 199 21.11 -8.41 -2.23
C TYR A 199 21.57 -9.85 -2.47
N LYS A 200 22.64 -10.03 -3.25
CA LYS A 200 23.25 -11.36 -3.50
C LYS A 200 23.74 -12.01 -2.21
N ALA A 201 24.36 -11.24 -1.31
CA ALA A 201 24.82 -11.74 -0.02
C ALA A 201 23.67 -12.23 0.88
N ILE A 202 22.53 -11.50 0.89
CA ILE A 202 21.34 -11.92 1.65
C ILE A 202 20.72 -13.17 1.06
N LEU A 203 20.70 -13.30 -0.27
CA LEU A 203 20.15 -14.47 -0.94
C LEU A 203 20.98 -15.74 -0.70
N ASP A 204 22.32 -15.62 -0.76
CA ASP A 204 23.26 -16.72 -0.50
C ASP A 204 23.18 -17.18 0.98
N ALA A 205 23.03 -16.23 1.91
CA ALA A 205 22.81 -16.55 3.32
C ALA A 205 21.51 -17.33 3.55
N LYS A 206 20.41 -16.93 2.90
CA LYS A 206 19.13 -17.64 2.99
C LYS A 206 19.17 -19.02 2.35
N LEU A 207 19.95 -19.19 1.27
CA LEU A 207 20.11 -20.49 0.63
C LEU A 207 20.82 -21.48 1.56
N ARG A 208 21.90 -21.04 2.21
CA ARG A 208 22.62 -21.84 3.21
C ARG A 208 21.79 -22.20 4.43
N GLU A 209 20.93 -21.28 4.87
CA GLU A 209 20.00 -21.54 5.99
C GLU A 209 19.01 -22.65 5.62
N LEU A 210 18.40 -22.56 4.44
CA LEU A 210 17.47 -23.59 3.95
C LEU A 210 18.15 -24.94 3.69
N GLU A 211 19.38 -24.95 3.16
CA GLU A 211 20.17 -26.18 2.97
C GLU A 211 20.49 -26.86 4.32
N ALA A 212 20.84 -26.07 5.34
CA ALA A 212 21.06 -26.58 6.69
C ALA A 212 19.78 -27.13 7.34
N GLU A 213 18.64 -26.46 7.15
CA GLU A 213 17.34 -26.96 7.62
C GLU A 213 16.94 -28.27 6.93
N MET A 214 17.21 -28.43 5.63
CA MET A 214 16.95 -29.68 4.93
C MET A 214 17.83 -30.82 5.45
N GLU A 215 19.11 -30.57 5.74
CA GLU A 215 20.01 -31.58 6.28
C GLU A 215 19.57 -32.08 7.67
N ASP A 216 19.07 -31.19 8.52
CA ASP A 216 18.57 -31.56 9.84
C ASP A 216 17.25 -32.35 9.74
N ILE A 217 16.34 -31.99 8.83
CA ILE A 217 15.11 -32.74 8.57
C ILE A 217 15.43 -34.16 8.05
N ASP A 218 16.40 -34.30 7.13
CA ASP A 218 16.82 -35.63 6.63
C ASP A 218 17.44 -36.49 7.74
N ARG A 219 18.17 -35.88 8.69
CA ARG A 219 18.72 -36.57 9.86
C ARG A 219 17.62 -37.03 10.83
N GLU A 220 16.60 -36.22 11.07
CA GLU A 220 15.41 -36.61 11.87
C GLU A 220 14.58 -37.71 11.18
N MET A 221 14.37 -37.62 9.86
CA MET A 221 13.63 -38.62 9.08
C MET A 221 14.39 -39.95 8.95
N GLY A 222 15.73 -39.92 8.86
CA GLY A 222 16.56 -41.12 8.79
C GLY A 222 16.67 -41.90 10.10
N THR A 223 16.51 -41.21 11.24
CA THR A 223 16.55 -41.84 12.58
C THR A 223 15.21 -42.46 12.99
N THR A 224 14.09 -41.99 12.42
CA THR A 224 12.74 -42.52 12.66
C THR A 224 12.37 -43.73 11.80
N SER A 225 13.23 -44.14 10.85
CA SER A 225 13.03 -45.32 9.98
C SER A 225 13.79 -46.60 10.43
N LYS A 226 14.28 -46.66 11.67
CA LYS A 226 14.80 -47.88 12.32
C LYS A 226 13.98 -48.22 13.56
#